data_AF-A0A5N6KM64-F1
#
_entry.id   AF-A0A5N6KM64-F1
#
_cell.length_a   1.000
_cell.length_b   1.000
_cell.length_c   1.000
_cell.angle_alpha   90.00
_cell.angle_beta   90.00
_cell.angle_gamma   90.00
#
_symmetry.space_group_name_H-M   'P 1'
#
loop_
_entity.id
_entity.type
_entity.pdbx_description
1 polymer ?
#
loop_
_entity_poly.entity_id
_entity_poly.type
_entity_poly.pdbx_seq_one_letter_code
_entity_poly.pdbx_strand_id
1 'polypeptide(L)'
;MLPKVFAVAPIIALTVTASPLAYVEEHATRSVGYQMFTGDGSNWPTKSSWASFETMWDNSQDVMRTSCTQFGQNNNSPGEIEDIKNAIGHTADTSGVDRRLILAIVMQESGGCVRAPTTVGSHPNPGLMQDHNGVHSCNNGGVVQYNCPTYTIYGMIQEGTQGTRTGDGLQQLLAQAGGGHTAHGNYVAARLYNSGSYQWGTDLSAPQWGTSCYASDVVNRLLGWDAPATPCTLPNPR
;
A
#
# COMPACT_ATOMS: atom_id res chain seq x y z
N MET A 1 -75.48 -16.00 -46.67
CA MET A 1 -74.27 -15.17 -46.67
C MET A 1 -74.09 -14.57 -45.29
N LEU A 2 -73.14 -15.10 -44.50
CA LEU A 2 -72.52 -14.61 -43.25
C LEU A 2 -71.90 -15.83 -42.52
N PRO A 3 -70.84 -15.71 -41.71
CA PRO A 3 -69.55 -15.04 -41.94
C PRO A 3 -68.36 -16.02 -41.80
N LYS A 4 -67.21 -15.66 -42.38
CA LYS A 4 -65.93 -16.36 -42.22
C LYS A 4 -65.38 -16.11 -40.81
N VAL A 5 -65.10 -17.18 -40.07
CA VAL A 5 -64.37 -17.16 -38.80
C VAL A 5 -62.87 -17.09 -39.11
N PHE A 6 -62.21 -16.01 -38.71
CA PHE A 6 -60.76 -15.90 -38.72
C PHE A 6 -60.21 -16.48 -37.42
N ALA A 7 -59.43 -17.56 -37.52
CA ALA A 7 -58.64 -18.09 -36.41
C ALA A 7 -57.36 -17.26 -36.27
N VAL A 8 -57.20 -16.59 -35.12
CA VAL A 8 -55.97 -15.90 -34.73
C VAL A 8 -55.09 -16.89 -33.98
N ALA A 9 -53.91 -17.20 -34.52
CA ALA A 9 -52.90 -18.01 -33.85
C ALA A 9 -52.17 -17.19 -32.77
N PRO A 10 -51.85 -17.76 -31.59
CA PRO A 10 -51.12 -17.04 -30.56
C PRO A 10 -49.62 -16.99 -30.92
N ILE A 11 -49.04 -15.79 -30.87
CA ILE A 11 -47.59 -15.59 -30.95
C ILE A 11 -47.01 -15.86 -29.57
N ILE A 12 -46.26 -16.96 -29.43
CA ILE A 12 -45.47 -17.24 -28.22
C ILE A 12 -44.20 -16.38 -28.31
N ALA A 13 -44.09 -15.36 -27.48
CA ALA A 13 -42.87 -14.58 -27.33
C ALA A 13 -41.91 -15.34 -26.40
N LEU A 14 -40.78 -15.85 -26.94
CA LEU A 14 -39.66 -16.33 -26.14
C LEU A 14 -38.90 -15.12 -25.57
N THR A 15 -38.96 -14.94 -24.26
CA THR A 15 -38.08 -14.01 -23.54
C THR A 15 -36.73 -14.68 -23.32
N VAL A 16 -35.70 -14.25 -24.07
CA VAL A 16 -34.31 -14.61 -23.80
C VAL A 16 -33.82 -13.73 -22.66
N THR A 17 -33.72 -14.29 -21.46
CA THR A 17 -33.04 -13.62 -20.34
C THR A 17 -31.53 -13.80 -20.54
N ALA A 18 -30.85 -12.77 -21.05
CA ALA A 18 -29.40 -12.72 -21.01
C ALA A 18 -28.97 -12.42 -19.57
N SER A 19 -28.39 -13.41 -18.89
CA SER A 19 -27.67 -13.20 -17.64
C SER A 19 -26.46 -12.32 -17.95
N PRO A 20 -26.22 -11.21 -17.22
CA PRO A 20 -24.97 -10.49 -17.37
C PRO A 20 -23.84 -11.42 -16.92
N LEU A 21 -22.99 -11.81 -17.87
CA LEU A 21 -21.70 -12.41 -17.54
C LEU A 21 -20.96 -11.39 -16.70
N ALA A 22 -20.71 -11.72 -15.43
CA ALA A 22 -19.75 -10.98 -14.63
C ALA A 22 -18.42 -11.04 -15.38
N TYR A 23 -18.00 -9.89 -15.90
CA TYR A 23 -16.64 -9.72 -16.40
C TYR A 23 -15.74 -9.86 -15.18
N VAL A 24 -15.27 -11.08 -14.92
CA VAL A 24 -14.11 -11.27 -14.06
C VAL A 24 -12.97 -10.68 -14.87
N GLU A 25 -12.64 -9.42 -14.59
CA GLU A 25 -11.39 -8.86 -15.02
C GLU A 25 -10.33 -9.76 -14.40
N GLU A 26 -9.77 -10.66 -15.21
CA GLU A 26 -8.61 -11.44 -14.84
C GLU A 26 -7.52 -10.40 -14.57
N HIS A 27 -7.36 -10.02 -13.30
CA HIS A 27 -6.29 -9.16 -12.83
C HIS A 27 -5.00 -9.93 -13.07
N ALA A 28 -4.49 -9.86 -14.30
CA ALA A 28 -3.18 -10.37 -14.64
C ALA A 28 -2.20 -9.70 -13.68
N THR A 29 -1.59 -10.50 -12.81
CA THR A 29 -0.50 -10.13 -11.92
C THR A 29 0.61 -9.52 -12.77
N ARG A 30 0.59 -8.20 -12.91
CA ARG A 30 1.66 -7.44 -13.58
C ARG A 30 2.66 -7.07 -12.52
N SER A 31 3.50 -8.01 -12.11
CA SER A 31 4.77 -7.62 -11.48
C SER A 31 5.59 -6.93 -12.57
N VAL A 32 5.81 -5.63 -12.43
CA VAL A 32 6.62 -4.85 -13.36
C VAL A 32 8.10 -4.96 -12.98
N GLY A 33 8.98 -4.86 -13.97
CA GLY A 33 10.42 -4.79 -13.71
C GLY A 33 10.78 -3.53 -12.92
N TYR A 34 11.73 -3.64 -12.00
CA TYR A 34 12.20 -2.51 -11.22
C TYR A 34 12.97 -1.50 -12.10
N GLN A 35 12.68 -0.22 -11.91
CA GLN A 35 13.42 0.91 -12.48
C GLN A 35 13.99 1.78 -11.36
N MET A 36 15.29 2.07 -11.40
CA MET A 36 15.88 3.03 -10.46
C MET A 36 15.49 4.46 -10.86
N PHE A 37 14.90 5.20 -9.92
CA PHE A 37 14.53 6.59 -10.09
C PHE A 37 15.45 7.50 -9.26
N THR A 38 16.00 8.53 -9.90
CA THR A 38 16.78 9.60 -9.27
C THR A 38 16.26 10.97 -9.72
N GLY A 39 16.68 12.03 -9.03
CA GLY A 39 16.19 13.39 -9.23
C GLY A 39 15.06 13.76 -8.26
N ASP A 40 14.50 14.94 -8.46
CA ASP A 40 13.53 15.55 -7.54
C ASP A 40 12.13 14.92 -7.57
N GLY A 41 11.90 13.94 -8.46
CA GLY A 41 10.63 13.26 -8.63
C GLY A 41 9.62 13.94 -9.56
N SER A 42 9.92 15.13 -10.09
CA SER A 42 8.98 15.89 -10.93
C SER A 42 8.70 15.22 -12.28
N ASN A 43 9.68 14.47 -12.80
CA ASN A 43 9.59 13.73 -14.08
C ASN A 43 9.37 12.22 -13.90
N TRP A 44 9.07 11.77 -12.69
CA TRP A 44 8.76 10.37 -12.42
C TRP A 44 7.32 10.05 -12.88
N PRO A 45 6.95 8.75 -12.98
CA PRO A 45 5.62 8.35 -13.47
C PRO A 45 4.47 9.06 -12.76
N THR A 46 3.36 9.27 -13.46
CA THR A 46 2.19 9.98 -12.91
C THR A 46 1.22 9.01 -12.23
N LYS A 47 0.21 9.52 -11.49
CA LYS A 47 -0.77 8.67 -10.78
C LYS A 47 -1.57 7.75 -11.73
N SER A 48 -1.71 8.12 -12.99
CA SER A 48 -2.38 7.30 -14.01
C SER A 48 -1.52 6.12 -14.48
N SER A 49 -0.22 6.15 -14.22
CA SER A 49 0.68 5.02 -14.48
C SER A 49 0.71 4.01 -13.32
N TRP A 50 0.19 4.38 -12.15
CA TRP A 50 0.15 3.48 -11.00
C TRP A 50 -0.80 2.32 -11.26
N ALA A 51 -0.43 1.15 -10.77
CA ALA A 51 -1.31 -0.02 -10.74
C ALA A 51 -2.58 0.28 -9.91
N SER A 52 -3.61 -0.53 -10.11
CA SER A 52 -4.77 -0.52 -9.20
C SER A 52 -4.35 -1.04 -7.83
N PHE A 53 -5.16 -0.74 -6.80
CA PHE A 53 -4.91 -1.29 -5.47
C PHE A 53 -4.97 -2.81 -5.48
N GLU A 54 -5.91 -3.38 -6.23
CA GLU A 54 -6.13 -4.81 -6.36
C GLU A 54 -4.91 -5.49 -6.99
N THR A 55 -4.36 -4.94 -8.06
CA THR A 55 -3.11 -5.46 -8.66
C THR A 55 -1.94 -5.39 -7.70
N MET A 56 -1.75 -4.26 -7.01
CA MET A 56 -0.68 -4.15 -6.00
C MET A 56 -0.88 -5.14 -4.85
N TRP A 57 -2.13 -5.33 -4.42
CA TRP A 57 -2.47 -6.25 -3.35
C TRP A 57 -2.15 -7.69 -3.73
N ASP A 58 -2.60 -8.13 -4.91
CA ASP A 58 -2.38 -9.48 -5.43
C ASP A 58 -0.89 -9.80 -5.58
N ASN A 59 -0.13 -8.86 -6.13
CA ASN A 59 1.33 -8.96 -6.24
C ASN A 59 1.99 -9.08 -4.85
N SER A 60 1.50 -8.36 -3.84
CA SER A 60 2.15 -8.29 -2.51
C SER A 60 1.90 -9.52 -1.61
N GLN A 61 0.92 -10.37 -1.92
CA GLN A 61 0.49 -11.44 -0.99
C GLN A 61 1.59 -12.44 -0.69
N ASP A 62 2.38 -12.86 -1.68
CA ASP A 62 3.45 -13.86 -1.48
C ASP A 62 4.58 -13.33 -0.60
N VAL A 63 4.89 -12.04 -0.71
CA VAL A 63 5.81 -11.37 0.22
C VAL A 63 5.22 -11.34 1.62
N MET A 64 3.95 -10.91 1.80
CA MET A 64 3.35 -10.85 3.13
C MET A 64 3.32 -12.21 3.84
N ARG A 65 3.08 -13.30 3.09
CA ARG A 65 3.09 -14.69 3.61
C ARG A 65 4.46 -15.15 4.13
N THR A 66 5.54 -14.47 3.77
CA THR A 66 6.92 -14.88 4.14
C THR A 66 7.74 -13.77 4.81
N SER A 67 7.21 -12.54 4.84
CA SER A 67 7.89 -11.32 5.26
C SER A 67 8.46 -11.37 6.68
N CYS A 68 7.82 -12.07 7.62
CA CYS A 68 8.29 -12.12 9.01
C CYS A 68 9.53 -13.01 9.20
N THR A 69 9.84 -13.86 8.23
CA THR A 69 11.01 -14.75 8.27
C THR A 69 12.30 -13.93 8.36
N GLN A 70 12.36 -12.76 7.70
CA GLN A 70 13.52 -11.87 7.75
C GLN A 70 13.82 -11.34 9.17
N PHE A 71 12.80 -11.34 10.05
CA PHE A 71 12.88 -10.89 11.44
C PHE A 71 12.97 -12.06 12.44
N GLY A 72 13.10 -13.30 11.95
CA GLY A 72 13.09 -14.50 12.78
C GLY A 72 11.76 -14.75 13.48
N GLN A 73 10.64 -14.23 12.93
CA GLN A 73 9.30 -14.34 13.51
C GLN A 73 8.42 -15.26 12.68
N ASN A 74 7.32 -15.73 13.29
CA ASN A 74 6.29 -16.47 12.57
C ASN A 74 5.64 -15.58 11.50
N ASN A 75 5.48 -16.16 10.31
CA ASN A 75 4.82 -15.52 9.19
C ASN A 75 3.34 -15.26 9.46
N ASN A 76 2.80 -14.29 8.75
CA ASN A 76 1.40 -13.90 8.87
C ASN A 76 0.47 -15.08 8.54
N SER A 77 -0.60 -15.23 9.31
CA SER A 77 -1.71 -16.09 8.93
C SER A 77 -2.53 -15.46 7.78
N PRO A 78 -3.33 -16.25 7.04
CA PRO A 78 -4.26 -15.69 6.05
C PRO A 78 -5.21 -14.64 6.64
N GLY A 79 -5.66 -14.82 7.89
CA GLY A 79 -6.52 -13.85 8.57
C GLY A 79 -5.81 -12.53 8.85
N GLU A 80 -4.55 -12.57 9.26
CA GLU A 80 -3.76 -11.34 9.48
C GLU A 80 -3.50 -10.58 8.18
N ILE A 81 -3.29 -11.28 7.06
CA ILE A 81 -3.16 -10.66 5.74
C ILE A 81 -4.47 -9.98 5.33
N GLU A 82 -5.61 -10.63 5.55
CA GLU A 82 -6.92 -10.03 5.29
C GLU A 82 -7.20 -8.84 6.20
N ASP A 83 -6.82 -8.90 7.47
CA ASP A 83 -6.93 -7.78 8.42
C ASP A 83 -6.09 -6.58 7.96
N ILE A 84 -4.90 -6.78 7.38
CA ILE A 84 -4.10 -5.71 6.77
C ILE A 84 -4.89 -5.05 5.64
N LYS A 85 -5.50 -5.83 4.73
CA LYS A 85 -6.29 -5.29 3.60
C LYS A 85 -7.42 -4.40 4.09
N ASN A 86 -8.17 -4.90 5.07
CA ASN A 86 -9.33 -4.23 5.65
C ASN A 86 -8.92 -2.96 6.38
N ALA A 87 -7.82 -3.01 7.15
CA ALA A 87 -7.27 -1.85 7.83
C ALA A 87 -6.79 -0.76 6.85
N ILE A 88 -6.11 -1.14 5.76
CA ILE A 88 -5.73 -0.20 4.69
C ILE A 88 -6.98 0.45 4.10
N GLY A 89 -8.00 -0.36 3.78
CA GLY A 89 -9.20 0.13 3.14
C GLY A 89 -9.95 1.15 4.00
N HIS A 90 -10.21 0.81 5.26
CA HIS A 90 -10.87 1.70 6.19
C HIS A 90 -10.05 2.96 6.50
N THR A 91 -8.74 2.82 6.68
CA THR A 91 -7.86 3.95 6.99
C THR A 91 -7.77 4.91 5.80
N ALA A 92 -7.72 4.40 4.56
CA ALA A 92 -7.79 5.22 3.36
C ALA A 92 -9.11 6.02 3.29
N ASP A 93 -10.25 5.35 3.54
CA ASP A 93 -11.57 5.98 3.48
C ASP A 93 -11.73 7.10 4.53
N THR A 94 -11.19 6.90 5.73
CA THR A 94 -11.30 7.87 6.83
C THR A 94 -10.28 9.01 6.75
N SER A 95 -9.09 8.76 6.21
CA SER A 95 -8.01 9.76 6.14
C SER A 95 -7.97 10.54 4.82
N GLY A 96 -8.55 9.99 3.75
CA GLY A 96 -8.41 10.51 2.39
C GLY A 96 -7.05 10.21 1.74
N VAL A 97 -6.17 9.43 2.40
CA VAL A 97 -4.89 8.98 1.83
C VAL A 97 -5.16 7.88 0.79
N ASP A 98 -4.44 7.93 -0.34
CA ASP A 98 -4.57 6.93 -1.40
C ASP A 98 -4.14 5.54 -0.89
N ARG A 99 -5.07 4.57 -0.90
CA ARG A 99 -4.82 3.20 -0.40
C ARG A 99 -3.61 2.51 -1.04
N ARG A 100 -3.27 2.89 -2.28
CA ARG A 100 -2.06 2.38 -2.97
C ARG A 100 -0.79 2.86 -2.29
N LEU A 101 -0.75 4.12 -1.85
CA LEU A 101 0.39 4.65 -1.10
C LEU A 101 0.51 3.97 0.27
N ILE A 102 -0.61 3.78 0.98
CA ILE A 102 -0.60 3.08 2.27
C ILE A 102 -0.01 1.67 2.11
N LEU A 103 -0.48 0.91 1.12
CA LEU A 103 0.08 -0.41 0.82
C LEU A 103 1.56 -0.35 0.45
N ALA A 104 1.97 0.60 -0.39
CA ALA A 104 3.38 0.76 -0.78
C ALA A 104 4.28 0.99 0.44
N ILE A 105 3.83 1.78 1.42
CA ILE A 105 4.58 2.06 2.65
C ILE A 105 4.59 0.84 3.59
N VAL A 106 3.46 0.13 3.77
CA VAL A 106 3.44 -1.15 4.51
C VAL A 106 4.47 -2.14 3.95
N MET A 107 4.50 -2.28 2.63
CA MET A 107 5.44 -3.17 1.95
C MET A 107 6.89 -2.66 1.98
N GLN A 108 7.10 -1.36 2.04
CA GLN A 108 8.43 -0.75 2.14
C GLN A 108 9.02 -0.91 3.55
N GLU A 109 8.20 -0.76 4.60
CA GLU A 109 8.66 -0.73 5.98
C GLU A 109 8.84 -2.12 6.57
N SER A 110 7.94 -3.05 6.26
CA SER A 110 7.93 -4.38 6.91
C SER A 110 7.74 -5.56 5.95
N GLY A 111 7.54 -5.30 4.66
CA GLY A 111 7.01 -6.31 3.72
C GLY A 111 5.62 -6.82 4.12
N GLY A 112 4.91 -6.07 4.98
CA GLY A 112 3.64 -6.47 5.59
C GLY A 112 3.75 -7.42 6.78
N CYS A 113 4.92 -7.60 7.39
CA CYS A 113 5.03 -8.44 8.60
C CYS A 113 4.37 -7.76 9.81
N VAL A 114 3.30 -8.35 10.36
CA VAL A 114 2.62 -7.80 11.56
C VAL A 114 3.48 -7.85 12.83
N ARG A 115 4.57 -8.64 12.80
CA ARG A 115 5.54 -8.83 13.89
C ARG A 115 6.88 -8.16 13.59
N ALA A 116 6.92 -7.20 12.66
CA ALA A 116 8.10 -6.38 12.44
C ALA A 116 8.59 -5.81 13.77
N PRO A 117 9.87 -6.02 14.15
CA PRO A 117 10.41 -5.52 15.40
C PRO A 117 10.23 -4.01 15.46
N THR A 118 9.89 -3.51 16.66
CA THR A 118 9.92 -2.06 16.91
C THR A 118 11.37 -1.59 16.79
N THR A 119 11.66 -0.74 15.81
CA THR A 119 12.98 -0.12 15.69
C THR A 119 13.08 1.07 16.64
N VAL A 120 14.31 1.42 17.04
CA VAL A 120 14.56 2.52 17.98
C VAL A 120 15.63 3.43 17.40
N GLY A 121 15.23 4.63 17.00
CA GLY A 121 16.12 5.74 16.72
C GLY A 121 16.20 6.67 17.94
N SER A 122 15.89 7.95 17.76
CA SER A 122 15.55 8.86 18.87
C SER A 122 14.19 8.52 19.51
N HIS A 123 13.34 7.80 18.76
CA HIS A 123 11.99 7.40 19.15
C HIS A 123 11.73 5.94 18.73
N PRO A 124 10.82 5.23 19.41
CA PRO A 124 10.32 3.94 18.94
C PRO A 124 9.48 4.10 17.67
N ASN A 125 9.70 3.18 16.74
CA ASN A 125 9.00 3.10 15.46
C ASN A 125 8.40 1.68 15.32
N PRO A 126 7.16 1.42 15.75
CA PRO A 126 6.61 0.07 15.81
C PRO A 126 5.82 -0.33 14.57
N GLY A 127 5.48 -1.63 14.50
CA GLY A 127 4.38 -2.11 13.68
C GLY A 127 4.67 -2.17 12.18
N LEU A 128 3.58 -2.36 11.41
CA LEU A 128 3.58 -2.59 9.96
C LEU A 128 4.20 -1.45 9.16
N MET A 129 4.03 -0.21 9.63
CA MET A 129 4.48 1.00 8.96
C MET A 129 5.66 1.68 9.68
N GLN A 130 6.21 1.07 10.74
CA GLN A 130 7.34 1.63 11.51
C GLN A 130 7.09 3.10 11.89
N ASP A 131 5.88 3.39 12.37
CA ASP A 131 5.39 4.76 12.51
C ASP A 131 6.00 5.48 13.72
N HIS A 132 6.16 6.81 13.62
CA HIS A 132 6.90 7.56 14.62
C HIS A 132 6.15 7.66 15.96
N ASN A 133 6.73 7.10 17.04
CA ASN A 133 6.15 7.07 18.39
C ASN A 133 4.78 6.36 18.49
N GLY A 134 4.55 5.34 17.67
CA GLY A 134 3.33 4.52 17.74
C GLY A 134 3.19 3.74 19.04
N VAL A 135 1.97 3.29 19.33
CA VAL A 135 1.69 2.39 20.46
C VAL A 135 1.26 0.99 20.04
N HIS A 136 0.89 0.80 18.77
CA HIS A 136 0.44 -0.48 18.25
C HIS A 136 1.60 -1.34 17.75
N SER A 137 1.84 -2.47 18.42
CA SER A 137 2.89 -3.41 18.04
C SER A 137 2.54 -4.83 18.47
N CYS A 138 2.84 -5.80 17.61
CA CYS A 138 2.86 -7.23 17.95
C CYS A 138 4.29 -7.74 18.18
N ASN A 139 5.28 -6.84 18.19
CA ASN A 139 6.66 -7.12 18.55
C ASN A 139 7.27 -5.88 19.22
N ASN A 140 6.86 -5.63 20.46
CA ASN A 140 7.30 -4.47 21.22
C ASN A 140 8.53 -4.83 22.05
N GLY A 141 9.71 -4.37 21.64
CA GLY A 141 10.96 -4.62 22.37
C GLY A 141 11.28 -6.11 22.57
N GLY A 142 10.91 -6.97 21.61
CA GLY A 142 11.11 -8.43 21.68
C GLY A 142 9.99 -9.19 22.39
N VAL A 143 8.97 -8.50 22.91
CA VAL A 143 7.74 -9.15 23.39
C VAL A 143 6.84 -9.40 22.18
N VAL A 144 6.93 -10.60 21.64
CA VAL A 144 6.24 -11.01 20.41
C VAL A 144 4.88 -11.62 20.72
N GLN A 145 3.85 -11.15 20.01
CA GLN A 145 2.53 -11.76 20.01
C GLN A 145 2.43 -12.78 18.88
N TYR A 146 2.20 -14.04 19.24
CA TYR A 146 2.08 -15.12 18.26
C TYR A 146 0.87 -14.94 17.34
N ASN A 147 -0.29 -14.52 17.87
CA ASN A 147 -1.45 -14.10 17.07
C ASN A 147 -1.58 -12.60 17.22
N CYS A 148 -1.40 -11.84 16.15
CA CYS A 148 -1.53 -10.39 16.19
C CYS A 148 -3.02 -10.02 16.12
N PRO A 149 -3.58 -9.34 17.14
CA PRO A 149 -5.00 -9.00 17.15
C PRO A 149 -5.36 -8.03 16.02
N THR A 150 -6.55 -8.20 15.42
CA THR A 150 -7.08 -7.33 14.37
C THR A 150 -7.05 -5.84 14.75
N TYR A 151 -7.41 -5.50 16.00
CA TYR A 151 -7.38 -4.10 16.47
C TYR A 151 -5.95 -3.54 16.51
N THR A 152 -4.95 -4.37 16.77
CA THR A 152 -3.54 -3.96 16.77
C THR A 152 -3.06 -3.74 15.33
N ILE A 153 -3.40 -4.65 14.40
CA ILE A 153 -3.09 -4.50 12.96
C ILE A 153 -3.71 -3.20 12.42
N TYR A 154 -4.98 -2.96 12.75
CA TYR A 154 -5.66 -1.73 12.40
C TYR A 154 -4.94 -0.50 12.95
N GLY A 155 -4.58 -0.53 14.24
CA GLY A 155 -3.85 0.56 14.89
C GLY A 155 -2.50 0.88 14.23
N MET A 156 -1.72 -0.13 13.84
CA MET A 156 -0.43 0.08 13.15
C MET A 156 -0.60 0.83 11.81
N ILE A 157 -1.65 0.51 11.05
CA ILE A 157 -1.92 1.16 9.76
C ILE A 157 -2.51 2.55 9.98
N GLN A 158 -3.38 2.69 10.98
CA GLN A 158 -3.96 3.97 11.36
C GLN A 158 -2.89 4.95 11.80
N GLU A 159 -2.01 4.58 12.73
CA GLU A 159 -0.93 5.44 13.23
C GLU A 159 0.05 5.82 12.12
N GLY A 160 0.48 4.86 11.29
CA GLY A 160 1.34 5.16 10.14
C GLY A 160 0.69 6.08 9.10
N THR A 161 -0.63 6.07 8.97
CA THR A 161 -1.34 6.89 7.97
C THR A 161 -1.80 8.24 8.52
N GLN A 162 -2.41 8.26 9.70
CA GLN A 162 -3.05 9.43 10.31
C GLN A 162 -2.15 10.13 11.34
N GLY A 163 -1.00 9.53 11.65
CA GLY A 163 -0.05 10.03 12.63
C GLY A 163 -0.38 9.56 14.05
N THR A 164 0.58 9.83 14.94
CA THR A 164 0.46 9.59 16.37
C THR A 164 0.27 10.92 17.08
N ARG A 165 0.28 10.89 18.42
CA ARG A 165 0.23 12.14 19.21
C ARG A 165 1.42 13.07 18.94
N THR A 166 2.57 12.52 18.56
CA THR A 166 3.84 13.26 18.45
C THR A 166 4.57 13.03 17.12
N GLY A 167 4.04 12.21 16.23
CA GLY A 167 4.64 11.86 14.95
C GLY A 167 3.65 12.06 13.81
N ASP A 168 4.14 12.63 12.71
CA ASP A 168 3.37 12.77 11.49
C ASP A 168 3.20 11.42 10.79
N GLY A 169 1.97 11.12 10.37
CA GLY A 169 1.69 10.04 9.43
C GLY A 169 1.59 10.55 8.01
N LEU A 170 1.28 9.66 7.06
CA LEU A 170 1.16 10.02 5.65
C LEU A 170 0.23 11.21 5.40
N GLN A 171 -0.87 11.36 6.16
CA GLN A 171 -1.81 12.46 5.99
C GLN A 171 -1.13 13.83 6.19
N GLN A 172 -0.35 13.98 7.26
CA GLN A 172 0.39 15.21 7.56
C GLN A 172 1.52 15.42 6.56
N LEU A 173 2.27 14.36 6.23
CA LEU A 173 3.39 14.45 5.29
C LEU A 173 2.95 14.76 3.87
N LEU A 174 1.79 14.27 3.43
CA LEU A 174 1.19 14.66 2.16
C LEU A 174 0.82 16.14 2.15
N ALA A 175 0.30 16.69 3.25
CA ALA A 175 0.03 18.12 3.35
C ALA A 175 1.33 18.95 3.24
N GLN A 176 2.41 18.51 3.89
CA GLN A 176 3.74 19.14 3.77
C GLN A 176 4.34 19.04 2.35
N ALA A 177 4.05 17.95 1.65
CA ALA A 177 4.50 17.71 0.28
C ALA A 177 3.71 18.48 -0.80
N GLY A 178 2.76 19.35 -0.42
CA GLY A 178 1.91 20.10 -1.37
C GLY A 178 0.62 19.36 -1.77
N GLY A 179 0.26 18.29 -1.05
CA GLY A 179 -0.98 17.53 -1.19
C GLY A 179 -0.82 16.20 -1.95
N GLY A 180 -1.69 15.23 -1.63
CA GLY A 180 -1.69 13.90 -2.25
C GLY A 180 -2.34 13.79 -3.64
N HIS A 181 -2.66 14.94 -4.25
CA HIS A 181 -3.33 15.00 -5.55
C HIS A 181 -2.39 14.74 -6.73
N THR A 182 -1.09 15.05 -6.59
CA THR A 182 -0.08 14.82 -7.63
C THR A 182 0.78 13.61 -7.29
N ALA A 183 1.31 12.91 -8.30
CA ALA A 183 2.25 11.81 -8.06
C ALA A 183 3.50 12.31 -7.32
N HIS A 184 4.02 13.46 -7.75
CA HIS A 184 5.17 14.11 -7.14
C HIS A 184 4.99 14.37 -5.64
N GLY A 185 3.85 14.90 -5.21
CA GLY A 185 3.54 15.10 -3.80
C GLY A 185 3.56 13.79 -3.00
N ASN A 186 3.11 12.68 -3.59
CA ASN A 186 3.19 11.37 -2.93
C ASN A 186 4.64 10.84 -2.86
N TYR A 187 5.48 11.12 -3.85
CA TYR A 187 6.90 10.74 -3.83
C TYR A 187 7.71 11.55 -2.81
N VAL A 188 7.42 12.85 -2.70
CA VAL A 188 7.97 13.71 -1.66
C VAL A 188 7.49 13.27 -0.28
N ALA A 189 6.21 12.92 -0.12
CA ALA A 189 5.69 12.39 1.14
C ALA A 189 6.36 11.07 1.55
N ALA A 190 6.65 10.17 0.60
CA ALA A 190 7.41 8.96 0.88
C ALA A 190 8.83 9.27 1.39
N ARG A 191 9.52 10.26 0.80
CA ARG A 191 10.81 10.72 1.31
C ARG A 191 10.69 11.30 2.71
N LEU A 192 9.71 12.17 2.95
CA LEU A 192 9.44 12.73 4.27
C LEU A 192 9.15 11.62 5.30
N TYR A 193 8.43 10.56 4.92
CA TYR A 193 8.13 9.44 5.80
C TYR A 193 9.41 8.74 6.27
N ASN A 194 10.34 8.51 5.34
CA ASN A 194 11.60 7.82 5.64
C ASN A 194 12.61 8.65 6.43
N SER A 195 12.76 9.94 6.12
CA SER A 195 13.86 10.77 6.64
C SER A 195 13.41 11.92 7.53
N GLY A 196 12.11 12.11 7.72
CA GLY A 196 11.52 13.23 8.48
C GLY A 196 11.82 14.61 7.87
N SER A 197 12.45 14.68 6.70
CA SER A 197 12.94 15.92 6.09
C SER A 197 13.18 15.77 4.60
N TYR A 198 12.94 16.86 3.87
CA TYR A 198 13.22 16.98 2.45
C TYR A 198 13.51 18.44 2.11
N GLN A 199 14.60 18.68 1.38
CA GLN A 199 14.89 19.99 0.82
C GLN A 199 14.24 20.08 -0.58
N TRP A 200 13.32 21.02 -0.76
CA TRP A 200 12.58 21.18 -2.01
C TRP A 200 13.50 21.35 -3.22
N GLY A 201 13.22 20.58 -4.27
CA GLY A 201 13.98 20.59 -5.54
C GLY A 201 15.29 19.79 -5.50
N THR A 202 15.62 19.14 -4.39
CA THR A 202 16.76 18.23 -4.32
C THR A 202 16.41 16.81 -4.75
N ASP A 203 17.42 16.00 -5.04
CA ASP A 203 17.25 14.62 -5.44
C ASP A 203 16.61 13.78 -4.30
N LEU A 204 15.42 13.22 -4.56
CA LEU A 204 14.71 12.34 -3.62
C LEU A 204 15.49 11.07 -3.30
N SER A 205 16.50 10.72 -4.09
CA SER A 205 17.36 9.56 -3.92
C SER A 205 18.72 9.87 -3.26
N ALA A 206 18.99 11.13 -2.93
CA ALA A 206 20.20 11.57 -2.23
C ALA A 206 19.85 12.32 -0.93
N PRO A 207 19.22 11.65 0.05
CA PRO A 207 18.81 12.31 1.27
C PRO A 207 20.02 12.60 2.17
N GLN A 208 19.86 13.55 3.09
CA GLN A 208 20.84 13.77 4.16
C GLN A 208 20.85 12.62 5.18
N TRP A 209 19.68 12.01 5.43
CA TRP A 209 19.48 10.91 6.38
C TRP A 209 18.48 9.89 5.81
N GLY A 210 18.52 8.65 6.31
CA GLY A 210 17.60 7.59 5.89
C GLY A 210 18.10 6.81 4.67
N THR A 211 17.17 6.16 3.97
CA THR A 211 17.47 5.21 2.89
C THR A 211 17.38 5.91 1.54
N SER A 212 18.49 5.93 0.80
CA SER A 212 18.58 6.57 -0.52
C SER A 212 17.55 6.02 -1.51
N CYS A 213 17.35 4.71 -1.51
CA CYS A 213 16.43 4.02 -2.42
C CYS A 213 14.95 4.19 -2.10
N TYR A 214 14.59 4.72 -0.93
CA TYR A 214 13.22 4.65 -0.40
C TYR A 214 12.15 5.19 -1.36
N ALA A 215 12.33 6.42 -1.85
CA ALA A 215 11.35 7.03 -2.76
C ALA A 215 11.26 6.28 -4.09
N SER A 216 12.38 5.80 -4.63
CA SER A 216 12.42 4.99 -5.85
C SER A 216 11.69 3.65 -5.64
N ASP A 217 11.94 2.99 -4.52
CA ASP A 217 11.31 1.72 -4.15
C ASP A 217 9.78 1.86 -4.00
N VAL A 218 9.32 2.96 -3.39
CA VAL A 218 7.89 3.26 -3.25
C VAL A 218 7.24 3.51 -4.61
N VAL A 219 7.89 4.25 -5.51
CA VAL A 219 7.38 4.46 -6.88
C VAL A 219 7.23 3.13 -7.61
N ASN A 220 8.24 2.25 -7.53
CA ASN A 220 8.16 0.94 -8.17
C ASN A 220 7.01 0.09 -7.61
N ARG A 221 6.79 0.11 -6.29
CA ARG A 221 5.61 -0.55 -5.68
C ARG A 221 4.30 0.00 -6.21
N LEU A 222 4.19 1.32 -6.35
CA LEU A 222 3.02 1.97 -6.94
C LEU A 222 2.81 1.58 -8.42
N LEU A 223 3.87 1.21 -9.14
CA LEU A 223 3.80 0.68 -10.51
C LEU A 223 3.51 -0.83 -10.56
N GLY A 224 3.49 -1.52 -9.41
CA GLY A 224 3.18 -2.95 -9.28
C GLY A 224 4.39 -3.86 -9.04
N TRP A 225 5.59 -3.33 -8.80
CA TRP A 225 6.73 -4.16 -8.38
C TRP A 225 6.58 -4.63 -6.93
N ASP A 226 6.92 -5.88 -6.65
CA ASP A 226 6.51 -6.59 -5.43
C ASP A 226 7.59 -7.49 -4.82
N ALA A 227 8.87 -7.21 -5.05
CA ALA A 227 9.92 -8.04 -4.46
C ALA A 227 10.21 -7.68 -2.98
N PRO A 228 10.63 -8.66 -2.15
CA PRO A 228 10.93 -8.43 -0.73
C PRO A 228 12.21 -7.61 -0.52
N ALA A 229 13.14 -7.63 -1.47
CA ALA A 229 14.42 -6.93 -1.39
C ALA A 229 14.56 -5.91 -2.53
N THR A 230 15.05 -4.72 -2.20
CA THR A 230 15.33 -3.69 -3.21
C THR A 230 16.51 -4.09 -4.09
N PRO A 231 16.38 -4.03 -5.44
CA PRO A 231 17.50 -4.13 -6.36
C PRO A 231 18.23 -2.79 -6.53
N CYS A 232 17.81 -1.74 -5.83
CA CYS A 232 18.46 -0.44 -5.84
C CYS A 232 19.86 -0.51 -5.22
N THR A 233 20.81 0.16 -5.84
CA THR A 233 22.23 0.13 -5.44
C THR A 233 22.75 1.49 -4.98
N LEU A 234 21.86 2.46 -4.73
CA LEU A 234 22.26 3.79 -4.28
C LEU A 234 22.82 3.74 -2.86
N PRO A 235 23.97 4.37 -2.59
CA PRO A 235 24.56 4.38 -1.26
C PRO A 235 23.72 5.23 -0.31
N ASN A 236 23.48 4.74 0.90
CA ASN A 236 22.89 5.55 1.97
C ASN A 236 23.90 6.62 2.45
N PRO A 237 23.43 7.80 2.88
CA PRO A 237 24.27 8.77 3.56
C PRO A 237 24.94 8.15 4.79
N ARG A 238 26.17 8.59 5.08
CA ARG A 238 26.96 8.11 6.23
C ARG A 238 26.57 8.83 7.52
#